data_AF-A0A8R7PQM2-F1
#
_entry.id   AF-A0A8R7PQM2-F1
#
_cell.length_a   1.000
_cell.length_b   1.000
_cell.length_c   1.000
_cell.angle_alpha   90.00
_cell.angle_beta   90.00
_cell.angle_gamma   90.00
#
_symmetry.space_group_name_H-M   'P 1'
#
loop_
_entity.id
_entity.type
_entity.pdbx_description
1 polymer ?
#
loop_
_entity_poly.entity_id
_entity_poly.type
_entity_poly.pdbx_seq_one_letter_code
_entity_poly.pdbx_strand_id
1 'polypeptide(L)'
;MMLLGIISGRRNVEKIKEGKFTYFPIFAIVKVNEGDVMCLLDSRLEGDADVEQLSRACKIACWCIQDAEDHRPMMGQVVRMLEGVMDI
;
A
#
# COMPACT_ATOMS: atom_id res chain seq x y z
N MET A 1 -4.50 -6.19 1.45
CA MET A 1 -3.12 -6.72 1.63
C MET A 1 -2.44 -7.16 0.34
N MET A 2 -3.10 -7.80 -0.64
CA MET A 2 -2.46 -8.18 -1.92
C MET A 2 -1.84 -6.97 -2.65
N LEU A 3 -2.57 -5.84 -2.72
CA LEU A 3 -2.10 -4.63 -3.40
C LEU A 3 -0.77 -4.10 -2.84
N LEU A 4 -0.57 -4.13 -1.52
CA LEU A 4 0.72 -3.78 -0.90
C LEU A 4 1.86 -4.70 -1.35
N GLY A 5 1.58 -5.99 -1.52
CA GLY A 5 2.56 -6.94 -2.04
C GLY A 5 2.92 -6.70 -3.50
N ILE A 6 1.96 -6.26 -4.32
CA ILE A 6 2.20 -5.88 -5.72
C ILE A 6 3.06 -4.60 -5.79
N ILE A 7 2.70 -3.57 -5.02
CA ILE A 7 3.41 -2.28 -5.03
C ILE A 7 4.88 -2.44 -4.62
N SER A 8 5.12 -3.23 -3.57
CA SER A 8 6.43 -3.30 -2.92
C SER A 8 7.30 -4.48 -3.33
N GLY A 9 6.72 -5.49 -3.97
CA GLY A 9 7.39 -6.78 -4.19
C GLY A 9 7.69 -7.55 -2.90
N ARG A 10 7.22 -7.09 -1.73
CA ARG A 10 7.51 -7.69 -0.42
C ARG A 10 6.36 -8.57 0.07
N ARG A 11 6.69 -9.54 0.92
CA ARG A 11 5.68 -10.30 1.66
C ARG A 11 5.10 -9.45 2.79
N ASN A 12 3.80 -9.59 3.03
CA ASN A 12 3.11 -8.83 4.09
C ASN A 12 3.64 -9.13 5.50
N VAL A 13 4.23 -10.32 5.68
CA VAL A 13 4.89 -10.74 6.92
C VAL A 13 6.32 -11.12 6.56
N GLU A 14 7.27 -10.37 7.10
CA GLU A 14 8.69 -10.64 6.93
C GLU A 14 9.31 -10.98 8.28
N LYS A 15 10.14 -12.03 8.32
CA LYS A 15 10.89 -12.41 9.52
C LYS A 15 12.11 -11.52 9.63
N ILE A 16 12.24 -10.74 10.71
CA ILE A 16 13.55 -10.18 11.07
C ILE A 16 14.41 -11.31 11.63
N LYS A 17 15.74 -11.20 11.47
CA LYS A 17 16.78 -12.16 11.90
C LYS A 17 16.77 -12.58 13.39
N GLU A 18 15.83 -12.09 14.20
CA GLU A 18 15.70 -12.40 15.63
C GLU A 18 14.30 -12.95 16.02
N GLY A 19 13.53 -13.47 15.07
CA GLY A 19 12.23 -14.10 15.37
C GLY A 19 11.07 -13.15 15.64
N LYS A 20 11.30 -11.82 15.57
CA LYS A 20 10.24 -10.82 15.51
C LYS A 20 9.77 -10.68 14.06
N PHE A 21 8.46 -10.80 13.84
CA PHE A 21 7.85 -10.50 12.55
C PHE A 21 7.64 -8.99 12.41
N THR A 22 8.09 -8.41 11.30
CA THR A 22 7.63 -7.07 10.92
C THR A 22 6.37 -7.22 10.08
N TYR A 23 5.33 -6.48 10.44
CA TYR A 23 4.14 -6.40 9.63
C TYR A 23 4.31 -5.27 8.62
N PHE A 24 4.58 -5.62 7.37
CA PHE A 24 4.80 -4.65 6.30
C PHE A 24 3.65 -3.63 6.15
N PRO A 25 2.36 -4.01 6.31
CA PRO A 25 1.29 -3.04 6.24
C PRO A 25 1.36 -1.90 7.27
N ILE A 26 1.87 -2.13 8.49
CA ILE A 26 2.06 -1.05 9.47
C ILE A 26 3.13 -0.08 8.97
N PHE A 27 4.24 -0.59 8.44
CA PHE A 27 5.28 0.24 7.84
C PHE A 27 4.74 1.07 6.66
N ALA A 28 3.92 0.46 5.79
CA ALA A 28 3.30 1.17 4.68
C ALA A 28 2.39 2.32 5.13
N ILE A 29 1.58 2.13 6.17
CA ILE A 29 0.72 3.19 6.72
C ILE A 29 1.54 4.39 7.20
N VAL A 30 2.62 4.14 7.96
CA VAL A 30 3.51 5.20 8.46
C VAL A 30 4.08 6.00 7.29
N LYS A 31 4.56 5.31 6.24
CA LYS A 31 5.16 5.94 5.07
C LYS A 31 4.17 6.73 4.21
N VAL A 32 2.95 6.24 4.07
CA VAL A 32 1.87 7.00 3.43
C VAL A 32 1.54 8.28 4.20
N ASN A 33 1.48 8.22 5.53
CA ASN A 33 1.21 9.39 6.37
C ASN A 33 2.36 10.42 6.36
N GLU A 34 3.61 9.96 6.22
CA GLU A 34 4.80 10.82 6.03
C GLU A 34 4.85 11.45 4.63
N GLY A 35 4.04 10.96 3.67
CA GLY A 35 4.11 11.35 2.26
C GLY A 35 5.27 10.72 1.48
N ASP A 36 6.06 9.86 2.12
CA ASP A 36 7.22 9.15 1.53
C ASP A 36 6.77 7.82 0.90
N VAL A 37 5.98 7.89 -0.17
CA VAL A 37 5.44 6.68 -0.83
C VAL A 37 6.46 5.97 -1.73
N MET A 38 7.51 6.67 -2.18
CA MET A 38 8.55 6.09 -3.03
C MET A 38 9.33 4.99 -2.34
N CYS A 39 9.50 5.06 -1.01
CA CYS A 39 10.18 4.01 -0.26
C CYS A 39 9.39 2.67 -0.20
N LEU A 40 8.12 2.69 -0.62
CA LEU A 40 7.25 1.52 -0.70
C LEU A 40 7.29 0.82 -2.06
N LEU A 41 7.87 1.45 -3.08
CA LEU A 41 7.99 0.89 -4.42
C LEU A 41 8.92 -0.33 -4.42
N ASP A 42 8.58 -1.36 -5.21
CA ASP A 42 9.47 -2.49 -5.47
C ASP A 42 10.82 -1.97 -5.99
N SER A 43 11.90 -2.30 -5.28
CA SER A 43 13.25 -1.88 -5.63
C SER A 43 13.68 -2.37 -7.01
N ARG A 44 13.06 -3.44 -7.53
CA ARG A 44 13.30 -3.97 -8.88
C ARG A 44 12.80 -3.06 -10.00
N LEU A 45 11.94 -2.09 -9.67
CA LEU A 45 11.47 -1.07 -10.62
C LEU A 45 12.44 0.11 -10.71
N GLU A 46 13.49 0.17 -9.89
CA GLU A 46 14.56 1.19 -9.97
C GLU A 46 14.03 2.64 -9.94
N GLY A 47 12.88 2.87 -9.31
CA GLY A 47 12.24 4.19 -9.24
C GLY A 47 11.37 4.54 -10.44
N ASP A 48 11.21 3.63 -11.41
CA ASP A 48 10.35 3.79 -12.58
C ASP A 48 8.87 3.57 -12.22
N ALA A 49 8.25 4.63 -11.70
CA ALA A 49 6.83 4.67 -11.40
C ALA A 49 6.28 6.09 -11.51
N ASP A 50 5.02 6.19 -11.93
CA ASP A 50 4.27 7.43 -11.78
C ASP A 50 3.97 7.67 -10.29
N VAL A 51 4.49 8.77 -9.75
CA VAL A 51 4.42 9.10 -8.32
C VAL A 51 2.97 9.33 -7.87
N GLU A 52 2.12 9.88 -8.74
CA GLU A 52 0.72 10.12 -8.43
C GLU A 52 -0.05 8.80 -8.36
N GLN A 53 0.15 7.92 -9.35
CA GLN A 53 -0.46 6.59 -9.35
C GLN A 53 0.04 5.72 -8.18
N LEU A 54 1.33 5.80 -7.84
CA LEU A 54 1.90 5.12 -6.70
C LEU A 54 1.28 5.64 -5.39
N SER A 55 1.20 6.96 -5.22
CA SER A 55 0.60 7.58 -4.04
C SER A 55 -0.86 7.16 -3.87
N ARG A 56 -1.63 7.18 -4.96
CA ARG A 56 -3.03 6.75 -5.00
C ARG A 56 -3.15 5.26 -4.63
N ALA A 57 -2.36 4.39 -5.25
CA ALA A 57 -2.39 2.96 -4.98
C ALA A 57 -2.01 2.64 -3.52
N CYS A 58 -1.00 3.30 -2.96
CA CYS A 58 -0.59 3.15 -1.57
C CYS A 58 -1.70 3.56 -0.59
N LYS A 59 -2.33 4.72 -0.82
CA LYS A 59 -3.46 5.20 0.00
C LYS A 59 -4.64 4.23 -0.02
N ILE A 60 -5.05 3.78 -1.21
CA ILE A 60 -6.12 2.78 -1.37
C ILE A 60 -5.76 1.49 -0.66
N ALA A 61 -4.52 1.03 -0.79
CA ALA A 61 -4.07 -0.20 -0.14
C ALA A 61 -4.13 -0.11 1.39
N CYS A 62 -3.76 1.04 1.97
CA CYS A 62 -3.87 1.35 3.39
C CYS A 62 -5.33 1.52 3.86
N TRP A 63 -6.21 2.02 3.00
CA TRP A 63 -7.64 2.13 3.32
C TRP A 63 -8.35 0.77 3.34
N CYS A 64 -7.98 -0.14 2.44
CA CYS A 64 -8.53 -1.50 2.37
C CYS A 64 -8.21 -2.39 3.59
N ILE A 65 -7.28 -1.97 4.46
CA ILE A 65 -6.82 -2.75 5.62
C ILE A 65 -7.17 -2.08 6.96
N GLN A 66 -8.07 -1.09 6.95
CA GLN A 66 -8.56 -0.48 8.19
C GLN A 66 -9.18 -1.52 9.11
N ASP A 67 -8.96 -1.36 10.42
CA ASP A 67 -9.45 -2.32 11.42
C ASP A 67 -10.99 -2.37 11.42
N ALA A 68 -11.62 -1.20 11.40
CA ALA A 68 -13.07 -1.07 11.31
C ALA A 68 -13.57 -1.47 9.91
N GLU A 69 -14.49 -2.43 9.85
CA GLU A 69 -14.97 -3.01 8.59
C GLU A 69 -15.76 -2.01 7.75
N ASP A 70 -16.53 -1.15 8.40
CA ASP A 70 -17.34 -0.08 7.81
C ASP A 70 -16.50 1.05 7.18
N HIS A 71 -15.22 1.16 7.58
CA HIS A 71 -14.28 2.05 6.92
C HIS A 71 -13.64 1.45 5.67
N ARG A 72 -13.79 0.15 5.39
CA ARG A 72 -13.18 -0.46 4.20
C ARG A 72 -14.03 -0.16 2.96
N PRO A 73 -13.42 0.31 1.86
CA PRO A 73 -14.17 0.55 0.63
C PRO A 73 -14.64 -0.77 -0.01
N MET A 74 -15.78 -0.72 -0.69
CA MET A 74 -16.23 -1.82 -1.54
C MET A 74 -15.26 -2.03 -2.72
N MET A 75 -15.13 -3.26 -3.20
CA MET A 75 -14.24 -3.53 -4.34
C MET A 75 -14.57 -2.72 -5.60
N GLY A 76 -15.85 -2.40 -5.85
CA GLY A 76 -16.24 -1.50 -6.95
C GLY A 76 -15.73 -0.06 -6.76
N GLN A 77 -15.64 0.41 -5.52
CA GLN A 77 -15.03 1.71 -5.18
C GLN A 77 -13.52 1.66 -5.40
N VAL A 78 -12.85 0.59 -4.95
CA VAL A 78 -11.40 0.38 -5.13
C VAL A 78 -11.01 0.45 -6.61
N VAL A 79 -11.74 -0.23 -7.50
CA VAL A 79 -11.47 -0.21 -8.95
C VAL A 79 -11.60 1.21 -9.50
N ARG A 80 -12.68 1.92 -9.18
CA ARG A 80 -12.90 3.30 -9.64
C ARG A 80 -11.82 4.27 -9.16
N MET A 81 -11.35 4.11 -7.92
CA MET A 81 -10.24 4.91 -7.41
C MET A 81 -8.93 4.60 -8.14
N LEU A 82 -8.64 3.32 -8.40
CA LEU A 82 -7.43 2.92 -9.15
C LEU A 82 -7.44 3.42 -10.60
N GLU A 83 -8.61 3.44 -11.25
CA GLU A 83 -8.82 3.99 -12.58
C GLU A 83 -8.77 5.53 -12.61
N GLY A 84 -8.84 6.18 -11.45
CA GLY A 84 -8.86 7.65 -11.35
C GLY A 84 -10.19 8.30 -11.70
N VAL A 85 -11.29 7.52 -11.72
CA VAL A 85 -12.64 8.03 -11.98
C VAL A 85 -13.40 8.39 -10.70
N MET A 86 -12.77 8.21 -9.54
CA MET A 86 -13.29 8.56 -8.23
C MET A 86 -12.12 8.92 -7.30
N ASP A 87 -12.32 9.93 -6.45
CA ASP A 87 -11.33 10.34 -5.46
C ASP A 87 -11.24 9.35 -4.29
N ILE A 88 -10.11 9.43 -3.56
CA ILE A 88 -9.85 8.70 -2.31
C ILE A 88 -10.34 9.52 -1.12
#